data_AF-A0A7C3CCY2-F1
#
_entry.id   AF-A0A7C3CCY2-F1
#
_cell.length_a   1.000
_cell.length_b   1.000
_cell.length_c   1.000
_cell.angle_alpha   90.00
_cell.angle_beta   90.00
_cell.angle_gamma   90.00
#
_symmetry.space_group_name_H-M   'P 1'
#
loop_
_entity.id
_entity.type
_entity.pdbx_description
1 polymer ?
#
loop_
_entity_poly.entity_id
_entity_poly.type
_entity_poly.pdbx_seq_one_letter_code
_entity_poly.pdbx_strand_id
1 'polypeptide(L)'
;MSENIPYEASELYRIRHSAAHVMAEAVLVHFPEAKLAIGPPIEDGFYYDFDLGKGEDGKPNTFSEEDLSAIEATFKKLLKKNAKFEQSTKTVAEALEFFKDEPYKVELIQDLVTNQGVTDVGIYQHREFVDLCRGPHVPFTKKVRANAVKILRTSGAYWRGDEHRAQLQRIYGTAWHNKEELAEYLKLLEEAKLRDHRRLGKLLDLFHLSPLVGSGLPLWLPNGAILRNELEQFLRKAQLDRGYLPVITPHIGNLELYKTSGHYPYYKDSQYTPIDVDDEQFMLKPMNCPHHIEIYRSRPRSYRELPVRLAEFGTVYRYEQSGELNGLTRVRGFTVDDSHLFVTPEQLEAEFIDVVELIKYVFDTMGFHDFRARLGTNDPKSDKYAGSPEIWERGIAAIRNAADKVGLQYS
;
A
#
# COMPACT_ATOMS: atom_id res chain seq x y z
N MET A 1 6.37 -11.59 30.47
CA MET A 1 5.23 -12.02 29.62
C MET A 1 4.39 -10.79 29.37
N SER A 2 4.76 -9.99 28.37
CA SER A 2 3.91 -8.90 27.90
C SER A 2 2.75 -9.55 27.16
N GLU A 3 1.54 -9.43 27.69
CA GLU A 3 0.33 -9.82 26.97
C GLU A 3 0.37 -9.13 25.60
N ASN A 4 0.15 -9.92 24.54
CA ASN A 4 0.14 -9.43 23.16
C ASN A 4 -1.19 -8.68 22.95
N ILE A 5 -1.29 -7.50 23.56
CA ILE A 5 -2.46 -6.62 23.48
C ILE A 5 -2.53 -6.09 22.05
N PRO A 6 -3.66 -6.23 21.33
CA PRO A 6 -3.83 -5.63 20.01
C PRO A 6 -3.48 -4.15 20.03
N TYR A 7 -2.84 -3.64 18.97
CA TYR A 7 -2.35 -2.26 18.93
C TYR A 7 -3.46 -1.26 19.28
N GLU A 8 -4.68 -1.48 18.79
CA GLU A 8 -5.89 -0.69 19.03
C GLU A 8 -6.28 -0.57 20.51
N ALA A 9 -5.85 -1.53 21.34
CA ALA A 9 -6.06 -1.54 22.78
C ALA A 9 -4.86 -0.98 23.57
N SER A 10 -3.73 -0.69 22.91
CA SER A 10 -2.52 -0.18 23.55
C SER A 10 -2.67 1.27 24.06
N GLU A 11 -1.87 1.64 25.05
CA GLU A 11 -1.78 3.03 25.50
C GLU A 11 -1.20 3.93 24.39
N LEU A 12 -0.27 3.41 23.58
CA LEU A 12 0.37 4.16 22.50
C LEU A 12 -0.62 4.54 21.39
N TYR A 13 -1.56 3.66 21.05
CA TYR A 13 -2.68 3.98 20.16
C TYR A 13 -3.49 5.17 20.69
N ARG A 14 -3.85 5.16 21.98
CA ARG A 14 -4.59 6.27 22.62
C ARG A 14 -3.78 7.57 22.61
N ILE A 15 -2.48 7.49 22.88
CA ILE A 15 -1.57 8.64 22.84
C ILE A 15 -1.54 9.24 21.44
N ARG A 16 -1.34 8.42 20.40
CA ARG A 16 -1.25 8.87 19.01
C ARG A 16 -2.56 9.41 18.48
N HIS A 17 -3.67 8.77 18.83
CA HIS A 17 -5.00 9.23 18.45
C HIS A 17 -5.33 10.59 19.10
N SER A 18 -5.06 10.74 20.40
CA SER A 18 -5.19 12.04 21.07
C SER A 18 -4.21 13.08 20.55
N ALA A 19 -2.99 12.70 20.15
CA ALA A 19 -2.03 13.59 19.54
C ALA A 19 -2.54 14.14 18.18
N ALA A 20 -3.20 13.29 17.37
CA ALA A 20 -3.84 13.70 16.13
C ALA A 20 -4.90 14.79 16.35
N HIS A 21 -5.77 14.61 17.36
CA HIS A 21 -6.80 15.60 17.72
C HIS A 21 -6.20 16.94 18.16
N VAL A 22 -5.19 16.93 19.04
CA VAL A 22 -4.57 18.18 19.51
C VAL A 22 -3.73 18.84 18.40
N MET A 23 -3.20 18.06 17.45
CA MET A 23 -2.56 18.61 16.26
C MET A 23 -3.59 19.28 15.33
N ALA A 24 -4.76 18.67 15.12
CA ALA A 24 -5.84 19.28 14.36
C ALA A 24 -6.34 20.59 15.01
N GLU A 25 -6.48 20.63 16.33
CA GLU A 25 -6.75 21.89 17.04
C GLU A 25 -5.64 22.93 16.78
N ALA A 26 -4.36 22.53 16.81
CA ALA A 26 -3.25 23.42 16.52
C ALA A 26 -3.29 23.98 15.08
N VAL A 27 -3.75 23.18 14.11
CA VAL A 27 -3.97 23.62 12.74
C VAL A 27 -5.08 24.66 12.69
N LEU A 28 -6.24 24.41 13.31
CA LEU A 28 -7.36 25.36 13.32
C LEU A 28 -7.04 26.70 13.99
N VAL A 29 -6.07 26.74 14.92
CA VAL A 29 -5.58 28.01 15.48
C VAL A 29 -4.89 28.88 14.43
N HIS A 30 -4.17 28.28 13.48
CA HIS A 30 -3.45 28.99 12.42
C HIS A 30 -4.26 29.12 11.12
N PHE A 31 -5.15 28.15 10.87
CA PHE A 31 -5.99 28.05 9.69
C PHE A 31 -7.46 27.81 10.10
N PRO A 32 -8.17 28.86 10.59
CA PRO A 32 -9.52 28.70 11.14
C PRO A 32 -10.57 28.23 10.13
N GLU A 33 -10.32 28.45 8.84
CA GLU A 33 -11.22 28.06 7.75
C GLU A 33 -10.98 26.65 7.22
N ALA A 34 -9.91 25.98 7.69
CA ALA A 34 -9.57 24.64 7.23
C ALA A 34 -10.66 23.63 7.63
N LYS A 35 -11.03 22.74 6.70
CA LYS A 35 -12.00 21.66 6.97
C LYS A 35 -11.29 20.39 7.37
N LEU A 36 -11.86 19.68 8.34
CA LEU A 36 -11.29 18.47 8.90
C LEU A 36 -11.85 17.24 8.19
N ALA A 37 -10.97 16.38 7.68
CA ALA A 37 -11.37 15.11 7.08
C ALA A 37 -11.15 13.94 8.06
N ILE A 38 -10.06 13.18 7.90
CA ILE A 38 -9.76 11.99 8.71
C ILE A 38 -8.41 12.10 9.40
N GLY A 39 -8.32 11.60 10.64
CA GLY A 39 -7.09 11.67 11.43
C GLY A 39 -6.79 10.43 12.27
N PRO A 40 -6.56 9.26 11.67
CA PRO A 40 -6.32 8.04 12.41
C PRO A 40 -4.91 7.96 13.00
N PRO A 41 -4.73 7.25 14.13
CA PRO A 41 -3.43 6.74 14.52
C PRO A 41 -2.96 5.67 13.51
N ILE A 42 -1.65 5.58 13.33
CA ILE A 42 -0.97 4.55 12.52
C ILE A 42 0.13 3.90 13.36
N GLU A 43 0.74 2.82 12.85
CA GLU A 43 1.70 1.99 13.60
C GLU A 43 2.87 2.77 14.22
N ASP A 44 3.35 3.83 13.57
CA ASP A 44 4.49 4.63 14.04
C ASP A 44 4.14 6.09 14.34
N GLY A 45 2.85 6.42 14.42
CA GLY A 45 2.41 7.80 14.63
C GLY A 45 0.95 8.03 14.34
N PHE A 46 0.66 9.11 13.64
CA PHE A 46 -0.68 9.50 13.21
C PHE A 46 -0.57 10.41 11.98
N TYR A 47 -1.69 10.60 11.30
CA TYR A 47 -1.82 11.70 10.36
C TYR A 47 -3.17 12.39 10.54
N TYR A 48 -3.33 13.55 9.94
CA TYR A 48 -4.63 14.21 9.81
C TYR A 48 -4.73 14.91 8.46
N ASP A 49 -5.85 14.72 7.78
CA ASP A 49 -6.16 15.30 6.46
C ASP A 49 -6.97 16.59 6.62
N PHE A 50 -6.51 17.65 5.97
CA PHE A 50 -7.10 18.98 6.00
C PHE A 50 -7.43 19.45 4.59
N ASP A 51 -8.58 20.08 4.42
CA ASP A 51 -8.88 20.88 3.24
C ASP A 51 -8.57 22.35 3.56
N LEU A 52 -7.55 22.89 2.90
CA LEU A 52 -7.13 24.28 3.04
C LEU A 52 -7.79 25.20 2.00
N GLY A 53 -8.76 24.68 1.24
CA GLY A 53 -9.35 25.36 0.11
C GLY A 53 -8.37 25.55 -1.05
N LYS A 54 -8.75 26.43 -1.97
CA LYS A 54 -7.94 26.80 -3.14
C LYS A 54 -7.45 28.24 -3.01
N GLY A 55 -6.22 28.50 -3.44
CA GLY A 55 -5.67 29.84 -3.58
C GLY A 55 -6.30 30.59 -4.74
N GLU A 56 -5.95 31.87 -4.88
CA GLU A 56 -6.44 32.75 -5.96
C GLU A 56 -6.07 32.24 -7.36
N ASP A 57 -5.00 31.44 -7.46
CA ASP A 57 -4.54 30.80 -8.70
C ASP A 57 -5.33 29.51 -9.05
N GLY A 58 -6.34 29.17 -8.26
CA GLY A 58 -7.18 27.97 -8.43
C GLY A 58 -6.52 26.67 -7.99
N LYS A 59 -5.29 26.71 -7.45
CA LYS A 59 -4.60 25.51 -6.93
C LYS A 59 -4.94 25.28 -5.46
N PRO A 60 -4.94 24.03 -4.98
CA PRO A 60 -5.12 23.76 -3.56
C PRO A 60 -4.03 24.42 -2.72
N ASN A 61 -4.43 25.07 -1.63
CA ASN A 61 -3.48 25.62 -0.66
C ASN A 61 -2.69 24.47 -0.02
N THR A 62 -1.43 24.74 0.31
CA THR A 62 -0.51 23.76 0.90
C THR A 62 0.18 24.35 2.11
N PHE A 63 0.56 23.50 3.07
CA PHE A 63 1.36 23.94 4.22
C PHE A 63 2.82 24.17 3.80
N SER A 64 3.39 25.30 4.20
CA SER A 64 4.83 25.57 4.13
C SER A 64 5.60 24.92 5.28
N GLU A 65 6.93 24.88 5.20
CA GLU A 65 7.77 24.41 6.32
C GLU A 65 7.67 25.32 7.55
N GLU A 66 7.47 26.62 7.32
CA GLU A 66 7.21 27.63 8.35
C GLU A 66 5.88 27.35 9.06
N ASP A 67 4.82 27.01 8.32
CA ASP A 67 3.53 26.64 8.89
C ASP A 67 3.66 25.42 9.79
N LEU A 68 4.36 24.37 9.32
CA LEU A 68 4.57 23.15 10.12
C LEU A 68 5.33 23.44 11.41
N SER A 69 6.32 24.33 11.34
CA SER A 69 7.08 24.77 12.53
C SER A 69 6.19 25.54 13.51
N ALA A 70 5.33 26.43 13.01
CA ALA A 70 4.37 27.19 13.82
C ALA A 70 3.28 26.30 14.44
N ILE A 71 2.74 25.34 13.66
CA ILE A 71 1.77 24.35 14.11
C ILE A 71 2.40 23.47 15.19
N GLU A 72 3.63 22.95 15.00
CA GLU A 72 4.30 22.13 16.01
C GLU A 72 4.51 22.89 17.33
N ALA A 73 4.85 24.18 17.26
CA ALA A 73 5.00 25.02 18.45
C ALA A 73 3.66 25.20 19.19
N THR A 74 2.57 25.46 18.47
CA THR A 74 1.21 25.57 19.04
C THR A 74 0.74 24.22 19.59
N PHE A 75 0.93 23.14 18.87
CA PHE A 75 0.62 21.77 19.28
C PHE A 75 1.27 21.43 20.63
N LYS A 76 2.58 21.67 20.76
CA LYS A 76 3.30 21.45 22.05
C LYS A 76 2.81 22.36 23.17
N LYS A 77 2.37 23.59 22.87
CA LYS A 77 1.76 24.49 23.87
C LYS A 77 0.39 23.96 24.33
N LEU A 78 -0.45 23.51 23.41
CA LEU A 78 -1.79 22.98 23.71
C LEU A 78 -1.76 21.71 24.55
N LEU A 79 -0.78 20.82 24.31
CA LEU A 79 -0.54 19.64 25.14
C LEU A 79 -0.26 20.00 26.62
N LYS A 80 0.47 21.10 26.86
CA LYS A 80 0.81 21.54 28.23
C LYS A 80 -0.38 22.14 28.98
N LYS A 81 -1.44 22.59 28.28
CA LYS A 81 -2.65 23.15 28.90
C LYS A 81 -3.53 22.11 29.61
N ASN A 82 -3.25 20.81 29.46
CA ASN A 82 -3.88 19.72 30.21
C ASN A 82 -5.42 19.70 30.19
N ALA A 83 -6.03 19.98 29.03
CA ALA A 83 -7.47 19.81 28.87
C ALA A 83 -7.88 18.34 28.96
N LYS A 84 -9.09 18.12 29.47
CA LYS A 84 -9.75 16.81 29.53
C LYS A 84 -10.33 16.46 28.16
N PHE A 85 -10.25 15.18 27.78
CA PHE A 85 -11.02 14.63 26.67
C PHE A 85 -12.38 14.17 27.20
N GLU A 86 -13.45 14.72 26.62
CA GLU A 86 -14.82 14.42 26.99
C GLU A 86 -15.50 13.71 25.83
N GLN A 87 -15.94 12.48 26.12
CA GLN A 87 -16.69 11.67 25.17
C GLN A 87 -18.18 11.94 25.37
N SER A 88 -18.88 12.17 24.27
CA SER A 88 -20.33 12.22 24.22
C SER A 88 -20.83 11.51 22.97
N THR A 89 -22.14 11.37 22.87
CA THR A 89 -22.81 10.85 21.67
C THR A 89 -23.80 11.88 21.18
N LYS A 90 -24.00 11.93 19.86
CA LYS A 90 -25.08 12.70 19.23
C LYS A 90 -25.88 11.77 18.35
N THR A 91 -27.18 11.99 18.26
CA THR A 91 -27.99 11.34 17.23
C THR A 91 -27.47 11.75 15.85
N VAL A 92 -27.69 10.92 14.84
CA VAL A 92 -27.28 11.25 13.45
C VAL A 92 -27.83 12.62 13.01
N ALA A 93 -29.09 12.92 13.33
CA ALA A 93 -29.71 14.21 12.97
C ALA A 93 -29.01 15.40 13.65
N GLU A 94 -28.72 15.30 14.95
CA GLU A 94 -28.00 16.35 15.68
C GLU A 94 -26.56 16.50 15.19
N ALA A 95 -25.89 15.38 14.85
CA ALA A 95 -24.53 15.40 14.35
C ALA A 95 -24.45 16.03 12.95
N LEU A 96 -25.40 15.74 12.07
CA LEU A 96 -25.46 16.34 10.73
C LEU A 96 -25.68 17.85 10.80
N GLU A 97 -26.55 18.33 11.70
CA GLU A 97 -26.73 19.78 11.90
C GLU A 97 -25.49 20.42 12.55
N PHE A 98 -24.88 19.74 13.53
CA PHE A 98 -23.70 20.26 14.23
C PHE A 98 -22.49 20.40 13.31
N PHE A 99 -22.28 19.44 12.39
CA PHE A 99 -21.16 19.43 11.45
C PHE A 99 -21.53 19.96 10.06
N LYS A 100 -22.62 20.70 9.90
CA LYS A 100 -23.09 21.16 8.58
C LYS A 100 -22.04 21.92 7.76
N ASP A 101 -21.13 22.62 8.43
CA ASP A 101 -20.04 23.39 7.82
C ASP A 101 -18.77 22.54 7.59
N GLU A 102 -18.77 21.27 8.00
CA GLU A 102 -17.69 20.29 7.85
C GLU A 102 -18.11 19.19 6.86
N PRO A 103 -17.96 19.41 5.53
CA PRO A 103 -18.53 18.53 4.50
C PRO A 103 -18.04 17.09 4.60
N TYR A 104 -16.77 16.89 4.94
CA TYR A 104 -16.18 15.56 5.10
C TYR A 104 -16.75 14.79 6.29
N LYS A 105 -17.08 15.49 7.39
CA LYS A 105 -17.70 14.88 8.58
C LYS A 105 -19.15 14.50 8.30
N VAL A 106 -19.88 15.34 7.57
CA VAL A 106 -21.25 15.05 7.11
C VAL A 106 -21.28 13.77 6.27
N GLU A 107 -20.39 13.66 5.27
CA GLU A 107 -20.29 12.47 4.44
C GLU A 107 -19.91 11.23 5.27
N LEU A 108 -18.97 11.34 6.20
CA LEU A 108 -18.62 10.24 7.11
C LEU A 108 -19.81 9.76 7.93
N ILE A 109 -20.64 10.67 8.45
CA ILE A 109 -21.86 10.30 9.20
C ILE A 109 -22.84 9.56 8.28
N GLN A 110 -23.08 10.07 7.07
CA GLN A 110 -23.97 9.43 6.10
C GLN A 110 -23.47 8.02 5.72
N ASP A 111 -22.17 7.85 5.51
CA ASP A 111 -21.57 6.55 5.23
C ASP A 111 -21.71 5.58 6.40
N LEU A 112 -21.59 6.05 7.64
CA LEU A 112 -21.82 5.21 8.82
C LEU A 112 -23.27 4.75 8.90
N VAL A 113 -24.23 5.61 8.56
CA VAL A 113 -25.66 5.27 8.52
C VAL A 113 -25.91 4.22 7.43
N THR A 114 -25.45 4.47 6.21
CA THR A 114 -25.69 3.56 5.07
C THR A 114 -25.01 2.21 5.25
N ASN A 115 -23.76 2.18 5.72
CA ASN A 115 -22.98 0.95 5.78
C ASN A 115 -23.14 0.16 7.08
N GLN A 116 -23.44 0.83 8.20
CA GLN A 116 -23.49 0.21 9.53
C GLN A 116 -24.85 0.37 10.22
N GLY A 117 -25.78 1.14 9.66
CA GLY A 117 -27.12 1.34 10.24
C GLY A 117 -27.10 2.04 11.60
N VAL A 118 -26.09 2.87 11.88
CA VAL A 118 -25.96 3.53 13.18
C VAL A 118 -27.01 4.63 13.36
N THR A 119 -27.56 4.75 14.57
CA THR A 119 -28.50 5.81 14.96
C THR A 119 -27.81 6.98 15.65
N ASP A 120 -26.62 6.73 16.21
CA ASP A 120 -25.84 7.66 17.01
C ASP A 120 -24.36 7.57 16.65
N VAL A 121 -23.66 8.70 16.78
CA VAL A 121 -22.23 8.81 16.50
C VAL A 121 -21.47 9.34 17.72
N GLY A 122 -20.24 8.85 17.88
CA GLY A 122 -19.34 9.28 18.94
C GLY A 122 -18.72 10.64 18.64
N ILE A 123 -18.67 11.49 19.67
CA ILE A 123 -18.09 12.83 19.62
C ILE A 123 -17.04 12.92 20.72
N TYR A 124 -15.86 13.42 20.37
CA TYR A 124 -14.83 13.78 21.35
C TYR A 124 -14.60 15.28 21.34
N GLN A 125 -14.68 15.87 22.52
CA GLN A 125 -14.38 17.27 22.75
C GLN A 125 -13.19 17.43 23.68
N HIS A 126 -12.34 18.40 23.40
CA HIS A 126 -11.37 18.90 24.36
C HIS A 126 -11.18 20.40 24.13
N ARG A 127 -11.40 21.21 25.18
CA ARG A 127 -11.51 22.67 25.03
C ARG A 127 -12.65 23.03 24.07
N GLU A 128 -12.36 23.86 23.08
CA GLU A 128 -13.28 24.30 22.03
C GLU A 128 -13.25 23.36 20.81
N PHE A 129 -12.27 22.47 20.72
CA PHE A 129 -12.18 21.52 19.61
C PHE A 129 -13.14 20.35 19.81
N VAL A 130 -13.94 20.07 18.78
CA VAL A 130 -14.91 18.98 18.73
C VAL A 130 -14.69 18.18 17.44
N ASP A 131 -14.67 16.85 17.55
CA ASP A 131 -14.46 15.97 16.41
C ASP A 131 -15.35 14.72 16.44
N LEU A 132 -15.71 14.26 15.24
CA LEU A 132 -16.43 13.00 15.01
C LEU A 132 -15.45 11.84 15.17
N CYS A 133 -15.52 11.16 16.31
CA CYS A 133 -14.56 10.13 16.66
C CYS A 133 -15.15 9.10 17.63
N ARG A 134 -14.81 7.82 17.44
CA ARG A 134 -15.20 6.73 18.36
C ARG A 134 -14.20 6.50 19.50
N GLY A 135 -13.00 7.07 19.41
CA GLY A 135 -11.92 6.85 20.37
C GLY A 135 -11.28 5.46 20.24
N PRO A 136 -10.61 4.95 21.28
CA PRO A 136 -10.38 5.61 22.58
C PRO A 136 -9.34 6.74 22.51
N HIS A 137 -9.39 7.63 23.51
CA HIS A 137 -8.40 8.70 23.76
C HIS A 137 -7.80 8.58 25.17
N VAL A 138 -6.69 9.30 25.41
CA VAL A 138 -6.18 9.49 26.77
C VAL A 138 -7.11 10.42 27.57
N PRO A 139 -7.16 10.35 28.91
CA PRO A 139 -8.07 11.18 29.70
C PRO A 139 -7.79 12.69 29.62
N PHE A 140 -6.52 13.08 29.51
CA PHE A 140 -6.09 14.48 29.44
C PHE A 140 -4.96 14.67 28.43
N THR A 141 -4.94 15.82 27.78
CA THR A 141 -3.93 16.19 26.77
C THR A 141 -2.49 16.13 27.29
N LYS A 142 -2.22 16.37 28.59
CA LYS A 142 -0.87 16.27 29.17
C LYS A 142 -0.32 14.85 29.21
N LYS A 143 -1.17 13.82 29.06
CA LYS A 143 -0.72 12.42 28.93
C LYS A 143 0.06 12.20 27.63
N VAL A 144 -0.25 12.98 26.59
CA VAL A 144 0.61 13.11 25.41
C VAL A 144 1.74 14.09 25.77
N ARG A 145 2.94 13.58 26.01
CA ARG A 145 4.06 14.39 26.50
C ARG A 145 4.59 15.29 25.37
N ALA A 146 4.62 16.61 25.60
CA ALA A 146 5.04 17.58 24.58
C ALA A 146 6.51 17.43 24.09
N ASN A 147 7.37 16.73 24.84
CA ASN A 147 8.73 16.40 24.45
C ASN A 147 8.88 15.01 23.80
N ALA A 148 7.77 14.30 23.61
CA ALA A 148 7.68 12.98 22.99
C ALA A 148 6.79 12.99 21.74
N VAL A 149 6.60 14.16 21.12
CA VAL A 149 5.86 14.34 19.86
C VAL A 149 6.67 15.11 18.83
N LYS A 150 6.45 14.82 17.56
CA LYS A 150 7.10 15.51 16.43
C LYS A 150 6.18 15.53 15.21
N ILE A 151 6.08 16.67 14.53
CA ILE A 151 5.51 16.74 13.17
C ILE A 151 6.63 16.35 12.20
N LEU A 152 6.33 15.43 11.28
CA LEU A 152 7.33 14.79 10.42
C LEU A 152 7.38 15.43 9.03
N ARG A 153 6.25 15.42 8.31
CA ARG A 153 6.16 15.88 6.91
C ARG A 153 4.71 16.13 6.52
N THR A 154 4.52 16.74 5.37
CA THR A 154 3.23 16.83 4.69
C THR A 154 3.20 15.99 3.41
N SER A 155 2.00 15.65 2.96
CA SER A 155 1.77 15.09 1.62
C SER A 155 0.40 15.49 1.10
N GLY A 156 0.19 15.39 -0.22
CA GLY A 156 -1.15 15.44 -0.79
C GLY A 156 -1.88 14.11 -0.53
N ALA A 157 -3.20 14.18 -0.38
CA ALA A 157 -4.11 13.05 -0.40
C ALA A 157 -5.35 13.43 -1.21
N TYR A 158 -6.07 12.44 -1.71
CA TYR A 158 -7.39 12.66 -2.28
C TYR A 158 -8.45 12.08 -1.35
N TRP A 159 -9.58 12.77 -1.22
CA TRP A 159 -10.66 12.28 -0.40
C TRP A 159 -11.14 10.90 -0.90
N ARG A 160 -11.23 9.92 0.00
CA ARG A 160 -11.47 8.50 -0.30
C ARG A 160 -10.47 7.83 -1.27
N GLY A 161 -9.33 8.47 -1.54
CA GLY A 161 -8.35 7.96 -2.51
C GLY A 161 -8.77 8.12 -3.97
N ASP A 162 -9.78 8.95 -4.24
CA ASP A 162 -10.32 9.17 -5.58
C ASP A 162 -9.79 10.49 -6.15
N GLU A 163 -8.97 10.41 -7.21
CA GLU A 163 -8.30 11.56 -7.86
C GLU A 163 -9.27 12.60 -8.46
N HIS A 164 -10.54 12.23 -8.65
CA HIS A 164 -11.58 13.15 -9.11
C HIS A 164 -12.23 13.95 -7.97
N ARG A 165 -11.91 13.63 -6.71
CA ARG A 165 -12.44 14.30 -5.52
C ARG A 165 -11.50 15.38 -5.00
N ALA A 166 -11.94 16.05 -3.93
CA ALA A 166 -11.18 17.14 -3.33
C ALA A 166 -9.78 16.67 -2.91
N GLN A 167 -8.78 17.48 -3.27
CA GLN A 167 -7.40 17.29 -2.85
C GLN A 167 -7.20 17.86 -1.45
N LEU A 168 -6.70 17.02 -0.55
CA LEU A 168 -6.45 17.32 0.86
C LEU A 168 -4.94 17.42 1.11
N GLN A 169 -4.59 18.13 2.18
CA GLN A 169 -3.24 18.20 2.72
C GLN A 169 -3.16 17.34 3.99
N ARG A 170 -2.32 16.32 3.94
CA ARG A 170 -2.06 15.40 5.05
C ARG A 170 -0.85 15.88 5.85
N ILE A 171 -1.00 16.06 7.16
CA ILE A 171 0.13 16.25 8.08
C ILE A 171 0.42 14.93 8.79
N TYR A 172 1.65 14.43 8.67
CA TYR A 172 2.14 13.28 9.43
C TYR A 172 2.81 13.74 10.73
N GLY A 173 2.47 13.07 11.83
CA GLY A 173 3.11 13.26 13.12
C GLY A 173 3.39 11.93 13.81
N THR A 174 4.21 11.97 14.86
CA THR A 174 4.48 10.81 15.71
C THR A 174 4.41 11.21 17.18
N ALA A 175 4.05 10.26 18.04
CA ALA A 175 3.94 10.41 19.48
C ALA A 175 4.36 9.11 20.18
N TRP A 176 5.10 9.26 21.28
CA TRP A 176 5.74 8.18 22.05
C TRP A 176 5.50 8.35 23.55
N HIS A 177 5.80 7.32 24.36
CA HIS A 177 5.62 7.40 25.81
C HIS A 177 6.58 8.39 26.46
N ASN A 178 7.77 8.55 25.88
CA ASN A 178 8.85 9.37 26.42
C ASN A 178 9.74 9.95 25.31
N LYS A 179 10.70 10.79 25.72
CA LYS A 179 11.57 11.52 24.80
C LYS A 179 12.60 10.58 24.17
N GLU A 180 13.00 9.56 24.90
CA GLU A 180 14.03 8.59 24.53
C GLU A 180 13.54 7.73 23.35
N GLU A 181 12.33 7.18 23.43
CA GLU A 181 11.65 6.47 22.34
C GLU A 181 11.49 7.34 21.09
N LEU A 182 11.07 8.60 21.25
CA LEU A 182 11.00 9.53 20.13
C LEU A 182 12.37 9.72 19.49
N ALA A 183 13.43 9.90 20.28
CA ALA A 183 14.78 10.11 19.76
C ALA A 183 15.30 8.87 19.01
N GLU A 184 15.02 7.68 19.53
CA GLU A 184 15.32 6.41 18.86
C GLU A 184 14.60 6.28 17.53
N TYR A 185 13.29 6.54 17.50
CA TYR A 185 12.50 6.50 16.28
C TYR A 185 12.99 7.51 15.23
N LEU A 186 13.31 8.75 15.65
CA LEU A 186 13.85 9.75 14.73
C LEU A 186 15.22 9.34 14.18
N LYS A 187 16.07 8.70 15.00
CA LYS A 187 17.34 8.13 14.54
C LYS A 187 17.12 7.03 13.50
N LEU A 188 16.17 6.12 13.74
CA LEU A 188 15.81 5.06 12.77
C LEU A 188 15.30 5.65 11.46
N LEU A 189 14.47 6.71 11.51
CA LEU A 189 14.01 7.40 10.31
C LEU A 189 15.16 8.02 9.51
N GLU A 190 16.15 8.61 10.17
CA GLU A 190 17.33 9.15 9.49
C GLU A 190 18.19 8.02 8.88
N GLU A 191 18.39 6.92 9.59
CA GLU A 191 19.09 5.74 9.05
C GLU A 191 18.34 5.15 7.84
N ALA A 192 17.01 5.10 7.88
CA ALA A 192 16.19 4.65 6.76
C ALA A 192 16.31 5.58 5.55
N LYS A 193 16.29 6.91 5.75
CA LYS A 193 16.50 7.89 4.67
C LYS A 193 17.87 7.76 4.00
N LEU A 194 18.91 7.39 4.76
CA LEU A 194 20.25 7.15 4.21
C LEU A 194 20.28 5.91 3.29
N ARG A 195 19.39 4.95 3.53
CA ARG A 195 19.28 3.69 2.78
C ARG A 195 18.18 3.68 1.73
N ASP A 196 17.54 4.83 1.49
CA ASP A 196 16.52 4.99 0.46
C ASP A 196 17.14 4.71 -0.93
N HIS A 197 16.59 3.74 -1.66
CA HIS A 197 17.11 3.33 -2.97
C HIS A 197 17.06 4.45 -4.01
N ARG A 198 16.21 5.47 -3.83
CA ARG A 198 16.17 6.64 -4.73
C ARG A 198 17.36 7.55 -4.49
N ARG A 199 17.76 7.70 -3.22
CA ARG A 199 18.97 8.43 -2.85
C ARG A 199 20.20 7.65 -3.33
N LEU A 200 20.29 6.37 -2.99
CA LEU A 200 21.42 5.52 -3.38
C LEU A 200 21.50 5.36 -4.90
N GLY A 201 20.37 5.18 -5.57
CA GLY A 201 20.30 5.03 -7.02
C GLY A 201 20.85 6.25 -7.77
N LYS A 202 20.64 7.45 -7.22
CA LYS A 202 21.27 8.67 -7.74
C LYS A 202 22.76 8.76 -7.40
N LEU A 203 23.16 8.42 -6.18
CA LEU A 203 24.56 8.49 -5.74
C LEU A 203 25.47 7.48 -6.45
N LEU A 204 24.90 6.34 -6.85
CA LEU A 204 25.62 5.21 -7.46
C LEU A 204 25.38 5.09 -8.98
N ASP A 205 24.68 6.05 -9.58
CA ASP A 205 24.32 6.07 -11.00
C ASP A 205 23.63 4.77 -11.47
N LEU A 206 22.64 4.29 -10.70
CA LEU A 206 21.93 3.04 -11.00
C LEU A 206 20.73 3.27 -11.92
N PHE A 207 19.95 4.32 -11.70
CA PHE A 207 18.78 4.62 -12.52
C PHE A 207 18.46 6.12 -12.53
N HIS A 208 17.71 6.55 -13.54
CA HIS A 208 17.23 7.91 -13.70
C HIS A 208 15.71 7.92 -13.92
N LEU A 209 15.03 8.90 -13.32
CA LEU A 209 13.60 9.15 -13.53
C LEU A 209 13.45 10.45 -14.33
N SER A 210 12.95 10.34 -15.55
CA SER A 210 12.75 11.49 -16.45
C SER A 210 11.27 11.80 -16.61
N PRO A 211 10.81 13.02 -16.25
CA PRO A 211 9.44 13.44 -16.52
C PRO A 211 9.06 13.39 -18.00
N LEU A 212 10.04 13.55 -18.91
CA LEU A 212 9.82 13.46 -20.36
C LEU A 212 9.60 12.03 -20.83
N VAL A 213 10.15 11.04 -20.14
CA VAL A 213 9.90 9.62 -20.43
C VAL A 213 8.56 9.17 -19.83
N GLY A 214 8.23 9.69 -18.65
CA GLY A 214 6.95 9.46 -17.98
C GLY A 214 7.14 8.86 -16.58
N SER A 215 6.22 9.22 -15.68
CA SER A 215 6.24 8.75 -14.29
C SER A 215 6.07 7.23 -14.20
N GLY A 216 6.90 6.59 -13.37
CA GLY A 216 6.87 5.15 -13.16
C GLY A 216 7.55 4.34 -14.27
N LEU A 217 8.31 4.99 -15.15
CA LEU A 217 9.11 4.36 -16.21
C LEU A 217 10.61 4.67 -15.99
N PRO A 218 11.29 3.93 -15.09
CA PRO A 218 12.69 4.21 -14.77
C PRO A 218 13.62 3.86 -15.93
N LEU A 219 14.61 4.73 -16.17
CA LEU A 219 15.71 4.46 -17.07
C LEU A 219 16.84 3.80 -16.29
N TRP A 220 17.20 2.57 -16.65
CA TRP A 220 18.36 1.89 -16.09
C TRP A 220 19.64 2.51 -16.66
N LEU A 221 20.49 3.06 -15.79
CA LEU A 221 21.81 3.58 -16.15
C LEU A 221 22.82 2.41 -16.20
N PRO A 222 24.02 2.59 -16.78
CA PRO A 222 24.97 1.49 -16.98
C PRO A 222 25.24 0.64 -15.73
N ASN A 223 25.48 1.25 -14.56
CA ASN A 223 25.75 0.49 -13.33
C ASN A 223 24.53 -0.32 -12.88
N GLY A 224 23.32 0.26 -12.97
CA GLY A 224 22.10 -0.46 -12.64
C GLY A 224 21.76 -1.56 -13.64
N ALA A 225 22.02 -1.33 -14.93
CA ALA A 225 21.82 -2.32 -15.98
C ALA A 225 22.76 -3.52 -15.81
N ILE A 226 24.03 -3.29 -15.44
CA ILE A 226 24.97 -4.36 -15.07
C ILE A 226 24.44 -5.15 -13.87
N LEU A 227 24.08 -4.46 -12.78
CA LEU A 227 23.53 -5.10 -11.58
C LEU A 227 22.31 -5.97 -11.92
N ARG A 228 21.37 -5.42 -12.70
CA ARG A 228 20.19 -6.14 -13.16
C ARG A 228 20.56 -7.37 -13.99
N ASN A 229 21.48 -7.24 -14.94
CA ASN A 229 21.93 -8.35 -15.77
C ASN A 229 22.57 -9.48 -14.93
N GLU A 230 23.39 -9.17 -13.93
CA GLU A 230 23.97 -10.18 -13.05
C GLU A 230 22.88 -10.97 -12.29
N LEU A 231 21.86 -10.26 -11.78
CA LEU A 231 20.71 -10.89 -11.12
C LEU A 231 19.90 -11.78 -12.07
N GLU A 232 19.63 -11.31 -13.28
CA GLU A 232 18.92 -12.08 -14.31
C GLU A 232 19.72 -13.33 -14.72
N GLN A 233 21.04 -13.21 -14.90
CA GLN A 233 21.89 -14.34 -15.26
C GLN A 233 21.97 -15.39 -14.15
N PHE A 234 22.11 -14.94 -12.90
CA PHE A 234 22.10 -15.81 -11.73
C PHE A 234 20.81 -16.64 -11.66
N LEU A 235 19.65 -15.99 -11.70
CA LEU A 235 18.37 -16.69 -11.58
C LEU A 235 18.09 -17.55 -12.81
N ARG A 236 18.40 -17.07 -14.01
CA ARG A 236 18.24 -17.85 -15.25
C ARG A 236 19.03 -19.15 -15.19
N LYS A 237 20.27 -19.11 -14.69
CA LYS A 237 21.08 -20.32 -14.51
C LYS A 237 20.40 -21.29 -13.53
N ALA A 238 19.96 -20.79 -12.38
CA ALA A 238 19.28 -21.60 -11.36
C ALA A 238 17.96 -22.23 -11.87
N GLN A 239 17.23 -21.51 -12.74
CA GLN A 239 16.03 -21.99 -13.43
C GLN A 239 16.35 -23.06 -14.48
N LEU A 240 17.37 -22.86 -15.32
CA LEU A 240 17.80 -23.84 -16.32
C LEU A 240 18.25 -25.16 -15.67
N ASP A 241 19.02 -25.09 -14.59
CA ASP A 241 19.47 -26.26 -13.82
C ASP A 241 18.29 -27.05 -13.22
N ARG A 242 17.12 -26.42 -13.06
CA ARG A 242 15.85 -27.00 -12.59
C ARG A 242 14.88 -27.35 -13.72
N GLY A 243 15.33 -27.30 -14.97
CA GLY A 243 14.53 -27.70 -16.13
C GLY A 243 13.46 -26.67 -16.56
N TYR A 244 13.60 -25.41 -16.19
CA TYR A 244 12.78 -24.34 -16.75
C TYR A 244 13.18 -24.06 -18.21
N LEU A 245 12.18 -23.81 -19.03
CA LEU A 245 12.29 -23.57 -20.46
C LEU A 245 12.11 -22.07 -20.72
N PRO A 246 13.17 -21.35 -21.12
CA PRO A 246 13.07 -19.93 -21.37
C PRO A 246 12.21 -19.66 -22.61
N VAL A 247 11.30 -18.70 -22.49
CA VAL A 247 10.47 -18.18 -23.59
C VAL A 247 10.56 -16.65 -23.62
N ILE A 248 10.14 -16.06 -24.74
CA ILE A 248 10.04 -14.61 -24.92
C ILE A 248 8.69 -14.34 -25.58
N THR A 249 7.90 -13.44 -25.00
CA THR A 249 6.56 -13.11 -25.49
C THR A 249 6.43 -11.62 -25.81
N PRO A 250 5.57 -11.22 -26.77
CA PRO A 250 5.36 -9.83 -27.13
C PRO A 250 4.97 -8.93 -25.94
N HIS A 251 5.17 -7.60 -26.08
CA HIS A 251 4.74 -6.61 -25.08
C HIS A 251 3.28 -6.19 -25.22
N ILE A 252 2.68 -6.44 -26.38
CA ILE A 252 1.27 -6.18 -26.68
C ILE A 252 0.58 -7.48 -27.08
N GLY A 253 -0.70 -7.58 -26.77
CA GLY A 253 -1.55 -8.70 -27.21
C GLY A 253 -2.89 -8.16 -27.69
N ASN A 254 -3.55 -8.89 -28.60
CA ASN A 254 -4.92 -8.57 -29.01
C ASN A 254 -5.85 -8.62 -27.77
N LEU A 255 -6.78 -7.68 -27.67
CA LEU A 255 -7.68 -7.54 -26.51
C LEU A 255 -8.47 -8.83 -26.24
N GLU A 256 -8.79 -9.61 -27.27
CA GLU A 256 -9.50 -10.90 -27.14
C GLU A 256 -8.71 -11.92 -26.32
N LEU A 257 -7.37 -11.88 -26.31
CA LEU A 257 -6.53 -12.73 -25.44
C LEU A 257 -6.82 -12.46 -23.96
N TYR A 258 -6.98 -11.19 -23.59
CA TYR A 258 -7.21 -10.78 -22.21
C TYR A 258 -8.67 -10.95 -21.79
N LYS A 259 -9.61 -10.82 -22.72
CA LYS A 259 -11.02 -11.22 -22.49
C LYS A 259 -11.12 -12.73 -22.26
N THR A 260 -10.48 -13.52 -23.11
CA THR A 260 -10.49 -14.99 -23.01
C THR A 260 -9.87 -15.48 -21.71
N SER A 261 -8.77 -14.86 -21.28
CA SER A 261 -8.12 -15.20 -20.00
C SER A 261 -8.84 -14.63 -18.76
N GLY A 262 -9.90 -13.83 -18.93
CA GLY A 262 -10.63 -13.22 -17.82
C GLY A 262 -9.90 -12.05 -17.14
N HIS A 263 -8.86 -11.48 -17.76
CA HIS A 263 -8.16 -10.32 -17.22
C HIS A 263 -8.83 -9.00 -17.62
N TYR A 264 -9.65 -9.02 -18.66
CA TYR A 264 -10.44 -7.88 -19.11
C TYR A 264 -11.93 -8.27 -19.11
N PRO A 265 -12.85 -7.44 -18.57
CA PRO A 265 -12.63 -6.12 -17.98
C PRO A 265 -12.33 -6.15 -16.47
N TYR A 266 -12.20 -7.32 -15.82
CA TYR A 266 -12.12 -7.43 -14.36
C TYR A 266 -10.99 -6.63 -13.71
N TYR A 267 -9.86 -6.43 -14.40
CA TYR A 267 -8.72 -5.64 -13.92
C TYR A 267 -8.52 -4.34 -14.72
N LYS A 268 -9.54 -3.90 -15.48
CA LYS A 268 -9.44 -2.77 -16.42
C LYS A 268 -8.91 -1.49 -15.77
N ASP A 269 -9.30 -1.20 -14.53
CA ASP A 269 -8.90 0.02 -13.82
C ASP A 269 -7.40 0.08 -13.51
N SER A 270 -6.73 -1.07 -13.53
CA SER A 270 -5.28 -1.21 -13.32
C SER A 270 -4.50 -1.49 -14.62
N GLN A 271 -5.17 -1.38 -15.77
CA GLN A 271 -4.60 -1.66 -17.09
C GLN A 271 -4.54 -0.40 -17.94
N TYR A 272 -3.59 -0.35 -18.86
CA TYR A 272 -3.55 0.71 -19.86
C TYR A 272 -4.73 0.57 -20.83
N THR A 273 -5.27 1.71 -21.25
CA THR A 273 -6.33 1.76 -22.27
C THR A 273 -5.89 0.99 -23.52
N PRO A 274 -6.78 0.17 -24.12
CA PRO A 274 -6.49 -0.48 -25.38
C PRO A 274 -6.06 0.53 -26.46
N ILE A 275 -5.15 0.09 -27.32
CA ILE A 275 -4.65 0.80 -28.50
C ILE A 275 -5.48 0.32 -29.68
N ASP A 276 -6.23 1.24 -30.30
CA ASP A 276 -6.99 0.96 -31.51
C ASP A 276 -6.04 0.94 -32.72
N VAL A 277 -6.05 -0.16 -33.47
CA VAL A 277 -5.25 -0.34 -34.71
C VAL A 277 -6.15 -0.97 -35.76
N ASP A 278 -6.57 -0.16 -36.73
CA ASP A 278 -7.54 -0.55 -37.78
C ASP A 278 -8.83 -1.14 -37.18
N ASP A 279 -9.15 -2.40 -37.48
CA ASP A 279 -10.32 -3.12 -36.98
C ASP A 279 -10.03 -3.94 -35.70
N GLU A 280 -8.81 -3.85 -35.15
CA GLU A 280 -8.37 -4.60 -33.97
C GLU A 280 -8.03 -3.68 -32.79
N GLN A 281 -8.14 -4.24 -31.58
CA GLN A 281 -7.71 -3.58 -30.35
C GLN A 281 -6.57 -4.37 -29.72
N PHE A 282 -5.49 -3.68 -29.36
CA PHE A 282 -4.34 -4.24 -28.66
C PHE A 282 -4.23 -3.66 -27.26
N MET A 283 -3.54 -4.35 -26.37
CA MET A 283 -3.25 -3.84 -25.03
C MET A 283 -1.83 -4.21 -24.62
N LEU A 284 -1.15 -3.29 -23.94
CA LEU A 284 0.10 -3.57 -23.24
C LEU A 284 -0.13 -4.68 -22.21
N LYS A 285 0.71 -5.72 -22.22
CA LYS A 285 0.46 -6.88 -21.35
C LYS A 285 0.57 -6.50 -19.86
N PRO A 286 -0.46 -6.74 -19.03
CA PRO A 286 -0.38 -6.52 -17.59
C PRO A 286 0.27 -7.70 -16.84
N MET A 287 0.44 -8.82 -17.54
CA MET A 287 1.01 -10.08 -17.07
C MET A 287 1.41 -10.99 -18.25
N ASN A 288 2.27 -11.98 -18.01
CA ASN A 288 2.74 -12.88 -19.07
C ASN A 288 1.86 -14.14 -19.24
N CYS A 289 1.04 -14.48 -18.24
CA CYS A 289 0.27 -15.74 -18.17
C CYS A 289 -0.47 -16.11 -19.47
N PRO A 290 -1.27 -15.22 -20.09
CA PRO A 290 -2.01 -15.55 -21.31
C PRO A 290 -1.11 -15.93 -22.48
N HIS A 291 0.07 -15.31 -22.60
CA HIS A 291 1.02 -15.62 -23.65
C HIS A 291 1.71 -16.97 -23.43
N HIS A 292 2.04 -17.28 -22.17
CA HIS A 292 2.63 -18.59 -21.83
C HIS A 292 1.63 -19.72 -22.08
N ILE A 293 0.33 -19.47 -21.86
CA ILE A 293 -0.74 -20.42 -22.21
C ILE A 293 -0.82 -20.65 -23.72
N GLU A 294 -0.71 -19.60 -24.56
CA GLU A 294 -0.67 -19.78 -26.03
C GLU A 294 0.57 -20.57 -26.48
N ILE A 295 1.73 -20.36 -25.85
CA ILE A 295 2.92 -21.20 -26.10
C ILE A 295 2.66 -22.66 -25.71
N TYR A 296 2.05 -22.91 -24.57
CA TYR A 296 1.68 -24.26 -24.14
C TYR A 296 0.70 -24.91 -25.14
N ARG A 297 -0.29 -24.14 -25.62
CA ARG A 297 -1.33 -24.57 -26.57
C ARG A 297 -0.82 -24.78 -28.00
N SER A 298 0.34 -24.23 -28.36
CA SER A 298 0.90 -24.30 -29.72
C SER A 298 1.04 -25.71 -30.30
N ARG A 299 1.10 -26.74 -29.44
CA ARG A 299 1.03 -28.15 -29.85
C ARG A 299 0.41 -29.04 -28.79
N PRO A 300 -0.17 -30.19 -29.17
CA PRO A 300 -0.57 -31.22 -28.21
C PRO A 300 0.60 -31.69 -27.33
N ARG A 301 0.29 -32.05 -26.07
CA ARG A 301 1.25 -32.53 -25.08
C ARG A 301 0.82 -33.88 -24.51
N SER A 302 1.77 -34.78 -24.31
CA SER A 302 1.56 -36.01 -23.55
C SER A 302 1.72 -35.76 -22.05
N TYR A 303 1.01 -36.52 -21.21
CA TYR A 303 1.23 -36.49 -19.74
C TYR A 303 2.69 -36.81 -19.36
N ARG A 304 3.44 -37.52 -20.22
CA ARG A 304 4.86 -37.83 -20.02
C ARG A 304 5.79 -36.64 -20.21
N GLU A 305 5.32 -35.59 -20.88
CA GLU A 305 6.06 -34.34 -21.05
C GLU A 305 5.85 -33.38 -19.86
N LEU A 306 4.92 -33.69 -18.95
CA LEU A 306 4.69 -32.90 -17.74
C LEU A 306 5.65 -33.35 -16.63
N PRO A 307 6.18 -32.42 -15.82
CA PRO A 307 5.86 -30.99 -15.77
C PRO A 307 6.53 -30.16 -16.88
N VAL A 308 5.82 -29.18 -17.44
CA VAL A 308 6.39 -28.15 -18.34
C VAL A 308 6.51 -26.84 -17.59
N ARG A 309 7.71 -26.28 -17.51
CA ARG A 309 7.99 -25.04 -16.76
C ARG A 309 8.42 -23.94 -17.72
N LEU A 310 7.51 -23.06 -18.14
CA LEU A 310 7.88 -21.92 -19.00
C LEU A 310 8.35 -20.77 -18.13
N ALA A 311 9.52 -20.18 -18.44
CA ALA A 311 10.06 -19.03 -17.71
C ALA A 311 10.37 -17.86 -18.65
N GLU A 312 10.11 -16.65 -18.19
CA GLU A 312 10.41 -15.42 -18.92
C GLU A 312 10.74 -14.31 -17.93
N PHE A 313 11.83 -13.58 -18.17
CA PHE A 313 12.00 -12.25 -17.57
C PHE A 313 11.09 -11.27 -18.31
N GLY A 314 9.79 -11.40 -18.06
CA GLY A 314 8.71 -10.83 -18.87
C GLY A 314 8.37 -9.43 -18.42
N THR A 315 8.52 -8.46 -19.33
CA THR A 315 8.21 -7.06 -19.05
C THR A 315 6.73 -6.78 -19.24
N VAL A 316 6.09 -6.31 -18.18
CA VAL A 316 4.65 -6.05 -18.09
C VAL A 316 4.39 -4.60 -17.71
N TYR A 317 3.17 -4.14 -17.97
CA TYR A 317 2.75 -2.77 -17.77
C TYR A 317 1.45 -2.69 -16.96
N ARG A 318 1.46 -1.94 -15.86
CA ARG A 318 0.28 -1.71 -15.01
C ARG A 318 0.00 -0.24 -14.86
N TYR A 319 -1.27 0.14 -14.92
CA TYR A 319 -1.70 1.49 -14.64
C TYR A 319 -1.78 1.70 -13.13
N GLU A 320 -0.65 2.06 -12.55
CA GLU A 320 -0.56 2.50 -11.15
C GLU A 320 -0.88 4.00 -11.06
N GLN A 321 -1.63 4.41 -10.05
CA GLN A 321 -1.99 5.81 -9.85
C GLN A 321 -0.73 6.65 -9.62
N SER A 322 -0.71 7.89 -10.10
CA SER A 322 0.49 8.74 -10.08
C SER A 322 1.03 8.97 -8.66
N GLY A 323 0.14 9.07 -7.66
CA GLY A 323 0.50 9.21 -6.25
C GLY A 323 1.06 7.96 -5.58
N GLU A 324 0.93 6.78 -6.19
CA GLU A 324 1.44 5.52 -5.66
C GLU A 324 2.85 5.18 -6.14
N LEU A 325 3.33 5.86 -7.19
CA LEU A 325 4.62 5.59 -7.82
C LEU A 325 5.78 5.95 -6.88
N ASN A 326 6.74 5.04 -6.73
CA ASN A 326 7.86 5.24 -5.80
C ASN A 326 9.16 4.58 -6.28
N GLY A 327 10.05 5.38 -6.87
CA GLY A 327 11.38 4.93 -7.31
C GLY A 327 11.29 3.70 -8.22
N LEU A 328 11.99 2.63 -7.85
CA LEU A 328 11.88 1.29 -8.45
C LEU A 328 10.92 0.34 -7.72
N THR A 329 10.33 0.73 -6.58
CA THR A 329 9.52 -0.16 -5.73
C THR A 329 8.09 -0.30 -6.27
N ARG A 330 7.53 0.80 -6.80
CA ARG A 330 6.21 0.81 -7.45
C ARG A 330 6.29 1.63 -8.73
N VAL A 331 6.17 0.94 -9.86
CA VAL A 331 6.43 1.45 -11.21
C VAL A 331 5.35 0.95 -12.16
N ARG A 332 5.19 1.61 -13.30
CA ARG A 332 4.20 1.24 -14.31
C ARG A 332 4.73 0.22 -15.32
N GLY A 333 6.04 0.22 -15.57
CA GLY A 333 6.72 -0.76 -16.41
C GLY A 333 7.77 -1.50 -15.59
N PHE A 334 7.66 -2.83 -15.51
CA PHE A 334 8.60 -3.66 -14.77
C PHE A 334 8.75 -5.03 -15.40
N THR A 335 9.90 -5.65 -15.13
CA THR A 335 10.20 -7.00 -15.57
C THR A 335 10.08 -7.94 -14.40
N VAL A 336 9.24 -8.96 -14.55
CA VAL A 336 9.06 -10.01 -13.55
C VAL A 336 9.87 -11.22 -14.00
N ASP A 337 10.55 -11.86 -13.07
CA ASP A 337 11.13 -13.21 -13.19
C ASP A 337 10.02 -14.28 -13.22
N ASP A 338 9.12 -14.13 -14.20
CA ASP A 338 7.85 -14.83 -14.26
C ASP A 338 8.00 -16.27 -14.77
N SER A 339 7.16 -17.17 -14.27
CA SER A 339 7.11 -18.54 -14.77
C SER A 339 5.73 -19.16 -14.61
N HIS A 340 5.35 -19.98 -15.57
CA HIS A 340 4.09 -20.72 -15.58
C HIS A 340 4.37 -22.20 -15.73
N LEU A 341 4.02 -22.96 -14.70
CA LEU A 341 4.22 -24.39 -14.63
C LEU A 341 2.91 -25.10 -14.97
N PHE A 342 2.98 -26.02 -15.93
CA PHE A 342 1.87 -26.87 -16.35
C PHE A 342 2.15 -28.27 -15.81
N VAL A 343 1.27 -28.76 -14.96
CA VAL A 343 1.48 -29.95 -14.12
C VAL A 343 0.19 -30.78 -14.09
N THR A 344 0.30 -32.07 -13.80
CA THR A 344 -0.89 -32.87 -13.44
C THR A 344 -1.31 -32.56 -11.99
N PRO A 345 -2.56 -32.85 -11.60
CA PRO A 345 -3.02 -32.66 -10.22
C PRO A 345 -2.14 -33.37 -9.18
N GLU A 346 -1.57 -34.52 -9.53
CA GLU A 346 -0.71 -35.32 -8.64
C GLU A 346 0.70 -34.71 -8.49
N GLN A 347 1.15 -33.94 -9.48
CA GLN A 347 2.46 -33.27 -9.48
C GLN A 347 2.44 -31.94 -8.72
N LEU A 348 1.26 -31.34 -8.50
CA LEU A 348 1.10 -29.98 -7.97
C LEU A 348 1.88 -29.74 -6.67
N GLU A 349 1.78 -30.65 -5.70
CA GLU A 349 2.43 -30.46 -4.40
C GLU A 349 3.96 -30.50 -4.51
N ALA A 350 4.51 -31.46 -5.26
CA ALA A 350 5.95 -31.59 -5.45
C ALA A 350 6.52 -30.36 -6.20
N GLU A 351 5.86 -29.93 -7.27
CA GLU A 351 6.28 -28.76 -8.05
C GLU A 351 6.20 -27.46 -7.24
N PHE A 352 5.22 -27.33 -6.35
CA PHE A 352 5.14 -26.18 -5.47
C PHE A 352 6.29 -26.16 -4.46
N ILE A 353 6.68 -27.32 -3.90
CA ILE A 353 7.84 -27.44 -3.01
C ILE A 353 9.12 -27.03 -3.74
N ASP A 354 9.33 -27.53 -4.96
CA ASP A 354 10.52 -27.19 -5.78
C ASP A 354 10.62 -25.68 -6.05
N VAL A 355 9.48 -25.00 -6.29
CA VAL A 355 9.43 -23.54 -6.44
C VAL A 355 9.82 -22.83 -5.13
N VAL A 356 9.30 -23.30 -4.00
CA VAL A 356 9.62 -22.72 -2.69
C VAL A 356 11.11 -22.92 -2.35
N GLU A 357 11.68 -24.06 -2.69
CA GLU A 357 13.13 -24.32 -2.53
C GLU A 357 13.97 -23.41 -3.42
N LEU A 358 13.53 -23.13 -4.65
CA LEU A 358 14.19 -22.13 -5.52
C LEU A 358 14.14 -20.73 -4.88
N ILE A 359 12.99 -20.32 -4.32
CA ILE A 359 12.86 -19.04 -3.61
C ILE A 359 13.82 -18.97 -2.42
N LYS A 360 13.88 -20.03 -1.60
CA LYS A 360 14.81 -20.11 -0.45
C LYS A 360 16.26 -20.04 -0.90
N TYR A 361 16.63 -20.74 -1.97
CA TYR A 361 17.96 -20.66 -2.55
C TYR A 361 18.33 -19.22 -2.95
N VAL A 362 17.41 -18.49 -3.57
CA VAL A 362 17.62 -17.07 -3.90
C VAL A 362 17.76 -16.22 -2.63
N PHE A 363 16.87 -16.40 -1.65
CA PHE A 363 16.90 -15.64 -0.39
C PHE A 363 18.19 -15.86 0.39
N ASP A 364 18.61 -17.11 0.56
CA ASP A 364 19.84 -17.47 1.25
C ASP A 364 21.07 -16.90 0.52
N THR A 365 21.08 -16.95 -0.82
CA THR A 365 22.18 -16.38 -1.63
C THR A 365 22.27 -14.85 -1.48
N MET A 366 21.13 -14.18 -1.34
CA MET A 366 21.05 -12.72 -1.18
C MET A 366 21.17 -12.26 0.28
N GLY A 367 21.23 -13.19 1.24
CA GLY A 367 21.26 -12.89 2.68
C GLY A 367 19.93 -12.39 3.25
N PHE A 368 18.80 -12.74 2.62
CA PHE A 368 17.46 -12.39 3.07
C PHE A 368 16.94 -13.40 4.11
N HIS A 369 17.28 -13.15 5.38
CA HIS A 369 16.87 -14.03 6.49
C HIS A 369 15.59 -13.58 7.20
N ASP A 370 15.18 -12.32 7.01
CA ASP A 370 13.99 -11.73 7.63
C ASP A 370 12.86 -11.62 6.59
N PHE A 371 12.04 -12.65 6.52
CA PHE A 371 10.86 -12.69 5.65
C PHE A 371 9.71 -13.43 6.35
N ARG A 372 8.49 -13.11 5.93
CA ARG A 372 7.27 -13.81 6.36
C ARG A 372 6.56 -14.38 5.14
N ALA A 373 6.04 -15.60 5.26
CA ALA A 373 5.12 -16.14 4.26
C ALA A 373 3.68 -15.75 4.62
N ARG A 374 2.86 -15.49 3.60
CA ARG A 374 1.42 -15.28 3.76
C ARG A 374 0.69 -16.18 2.78
N LEU A 375 -0.29 -16.91 3.27
CA LEU A 375 -1.12 -17.76 2.43
C LEU A 375 -2.32 -16.97 1.91
N GLY A 376 -2.44 -16.86 0.59
CA GLY A 376 -3.65 -16.31 -0.03
C GLY A 376 -4.77 -17.35 -0.02
N THR A 377 -5.91 -17.01 0.59
CA THR A 377 -7.14 -17.83 0.53
C THR A 377 -8.26 -17.03 -0.15
N ASN A 378 -9.28 -17.71 -0.65
CA ASN A 378 -10.50 -17.05 -1.10
C ASN A 378 -11.34 -16.55 0.08
N ASP A 379 -12.18 -15.55 -0.18
CA ASP A 379 -13.31 -15.20 0.68
C ASP A 379 -14.57 -15.90 0.14
N PRO A 380 -15.12 -16.91 0.85
CA PRO A 380 -16.31 -17.64 0.41
C PRO A 380 -17.55 -16.76 0.22
N LYS A 381 -17.55 -15.54 0.77
CA LYS A 381 -18.68 -14.59 0.67
C LYS A 381 -18.53 -13.61 -0.50
N SER A 382 -17.41 -13.63 -1.22
CA SER A 382 -17.16 -12.74 -2.34
C SER A 382 -17.37 -13.45 -3.68
N ASP A 383 -18.10 -12.78 -4.56
CA ASP A 383 -18.33 -13.14 -5.96
C ASP A 383 -17.12 -12.88 -6.88
N LYS A 384 -16.03 -12.31 -6.33
CA LYS A 384 -14.81 -12.00 -7.09
C LYS A 384 -13.92 -13.22 -7.37
N TYR A 385 -14.14 -14.34 -6.68
CA TYR A 385 -13.32 -15.55 -6.82
C TYR A 385 -13.97 -16.52 -7.81
N ALA A 386 -13.20 -16.98 -8.80
CA ALA A 386 -13.62 -17.97 -9.77
C ALA A 386 -13.22 -19.40 -9.36
N GLY A 387 -13.93 -20.40 -9.86
CA GLY A 387 -13.68 -21.82 -9.58
C GLY A 387 -14.59 -22.40 -8.50
N SER A 388 -14.65 -23.73 -8.43
CA SER A 388 -15.50 -24.41 -7.44
C SER A 388 -14.84 -24.43 -6.05
N PRO A 389 -15.63 -24.54 -4.95
CA PRO A 389 -15.10 -24.66 -3.60
C PRO A 389 -14.07 -25.80 -3.45
N GLU A 390 -14.27 -26.92 -4.13
CA GLU A 390 -13.38 -28.09 -4.08
C GLU A 390 -12.01 -27.80 -4.72
N ILE A 391 -11.98 -26.99 -5.79
CA ILE A 391 -10.71 -26.56 -6.42
C ILE A 391 -9.93 -25.65 -5.46
N TRP A 392 -10.63 -24.73 -4.80
CA TRP A 392 -10.03 -23.85 -3.79
C TRP A 392 -9.49 -24.63 -2.60
N GLU A 393 -10.27 -25.57 -2.06
CA GLU A 393 -9.85 -26.41 -0.95
C GLU A 393 -8.60 -27.22 -1.29
N ARG A 394 -8.56 -27.84 -2.47
CA ARG A 394 -7.39 -28.58 -2.95
C ARG A 394 -6.16 -27.68 -3.10
N GLY A 395 -6.33 -26.49 -3.68
CA GLY A 395 -5.24 -25.52 -3.85
C GLY A 395 -4.69 -25.05 -2.51
N ILE A 396 -5.56 -24.65 -1.58
CA ILE A 396 -5.17 -24.21 -0.24
C ILE A 396 -4.47 -25.33 0.54
N ALA A 397 -4.98 -26.57 0.45
CA ALA A 397 -4.35 -27.72 1.09
C ALA A 397 -2.95 -28.01 0.54
N ALA A 398 -2.76 -27.97 -0.79
CA ALA A 398 -1.46 -28.17 -1.42
C ALA A 398 -0.44 -27.11 -0.96
N ILE A 399 -0.83 -25.84 -0.92
CA ILE A 399 0.05 -24.75 -0.49
C ILE A 399 0.40 -24.88 1.00
N ARG A 400 -0.58 -25.20 1.87
CA ARG A 400 -0.33 -25.44 3.31
C ARG A 400 0.64 -26.59 3.54
N ASN A 401 0.37 -27.74 2.92
CA ASN A 401 1.22 -28.92 3.05
C ASN A 401 2.66 -28.64 2.61
N ALA A 402 2.83 -27.91 1.50
CA ALA A 402 4.15 -27.54 1.03
C ALA A 402 4.86 -26.58 2.02
N ALA A 403 4.16 -25.56 2.52
CA ALA A 403 4.69 -24.63 3.50
C ALA A 403 5.10 -25.32 4.81
N ASP A 404 4.29 -26.27 5.30
CA ASP A 404 4.60 -27.09 6.47
C ASP A 404 5.85 -27.97 6.24
N LYS A 405 5.93 -28.63 5.08
CA LYS A 405 7.05 -29.50 4.72
C LYS A 405 8.38 -28.76 4.66
N VAL A 406 8.39 -27.54 4.12
CA VAL A 406 9.61 -26.74 3.99
C VAL A 406 9.93 -25.92 5.25
N GLY A 407 9.10 -26.05 6.30
CA GLY A 407 9.27 -25.39 7.60
C GLY A 407 9.03 -23.88 7.56
N LEU A 408 8.18 -23.39 6.67
CA LEU A 408 7.86 -21.96 6.56
C LEU A 408 6.89 -21.53 7.66
N GLN A 409 7.23 -20.46 8.36
CA GLN A 409 6.26 -19.77 9.20
C GLN A 409 5.37 -18.87 8.33
N TYR A 410 4.06 -19.09 8.39
CA TYR A 410 3.09 -18.35 7.60
C TYR A 410 1.91 -17.85 8.42
N SER A 411 1.26 -16.79 7.91
CA SER A 411 0.02 -16.21 8.42
C SER A 411 -1.11 -16.21 7.40
#